data_AF-R7VWU0-F1
#
_entry.id   AF-R7VWU0-F1
#
_cell.length_a   1.000
_cell.length_b   1.000
_cell.length_c   1.000
_cell.angle_alpha   90.00
_cell.angle_beta   90.00
_cell.angle_gamma   90.00
#
_symmetry.space_group_name_H-M   'P 1'
#
loop_
_entity.id
_entity.type
_entity.pdbx_description
1 polymer ?
#
loop_
_entity_poly.entity_id
_entity_poly.type
_entity_poly.pdbx_seq_one_letter_code
_entity_poly.pdbx_strand_id
1 'polypeptide(L)' 'MLEYVGRTELWKDGLAKGSVNLKIFDVQLSDRGNYTCFVVNGSDYDEAVVELKVTGL' A
#
# COMPACT_ATOMS: atom_id res chain seq x y z
N MET A 1 9.75 7.04 8.62
CA MET A 1 8.45 6.37 8.42
C MET A 1 7.47 6.64 9.57
N LEU A 2 7.45 7.87 10.11
CA LEU A 2 6.40 8.28 11.04
C LEU A 2 5.19 8.87 10.28
N GLU A 3 5.40 9.30 9.03
CA GLU A 3 4.44 9.97 8.15
C GLU A 3 3.18 9.15 7.85
N TYR A 4 3.26 7.81 7.96
CA TYR A 4 2.15 6.89 7.72
C TYR A 4 1.53 6.33 9.02
N VAL A 5 2.14 6.59 10.18
CA VAL A 5 1.66 6.04 11.46
C VAL A 5 0.29 6.62 11.78
N GLY A 6 -0.67 5.74 12.08
CA GLY A 6 -2.06 6.13 12.33
C GLY A 6 -2.83 6.60 11.08
N ARG A 7 -2.19 6.61 9.92
CA ARG A 7 -2.78 6.99 8.63
C ARG A 7 -2.90 5.83 7.66
N THR A 8 -2.41 4.63 7.98
CA THR A 8 -2.52 3.48 7.07
C THR A 8 -3.15 2.27 7.73
N GLU A 9 -3.93 1.54 6.94
CA GLU A 9 -4.49 0.23 7.28
C GLU A 9 -4.26 -0.76 6.14
N LEU A 10 -3.94 -2.01 6.49
CA LEU A 10 -3.79 -3.09 5.53
C LEU A 10 -4.90 -4.12 5.74
N TRP A 11 -5.83 -4.21 4.80
CA TRP A 11 -6.94 -5.16 4.86
C TRP A 11 -6.52 -6.50 4.29
N LYS A 12 -6.53 -7.53 5.15
CA LYS A 12 -6.05 -8.88 4.85
C LYS A 12 -7.16 -9.89 4.60
N ASP A 13 -8.43 -9.48 4.68
CA ASP A 13 -9.58 -10.37 4.54
C ASP A 13 -9.65 -11.05 3.16
N GLY A 14 -9.08 -10.38 2.15
CA GLY A 14 -8.94 -10.91 0.79
C GLY A 14 -7.74 -11.85 0.59
N LEU A 15 -6.84 -12.00 1.58
CA LEU A 15 -5.53 -12.61 1.37
C LEU A 15 -5.64 -14.09 0.99
N ALA A 16 -6.60 -14.80 1.59
CA ALA A 16 -6.91 -16.19 1.22
C ALA A 16 -7.40 -16.35 -0.23
N LYS A 17 -7.84 -15.26 -0.86
CA LYS A 17 -8.25 -15.17 -2.27
C LYS A 17 -7.20 -14.46 -3.13
N GLY A 18 -6.01 -14.19 -2.60
CA GLY A 18 -4.91 -13.55 -3.31
C GLY A 18 -5.02 -12.03 -3.43
N SER A 19 -5.83 -11.35 -2.61
CA SER A 19 -5.93 -9.89 -2.62
C SER A 19 -5.61 -9.24 -1.28
N VAL A 20 -4.95 -8.09 -1.32
CA VAL A 20 -4.65 -7.26 -0.16
C VAL A 20 -4.86 -5.81 -0.54
N ASN A 21 -5.43 -5.01 0.36
CA ASN A 21 -5.67 -3.59 0.10
C ASN A 21 -4.92 -2.73 1.11
N LEU A 22 -4.16 -1.76 0.63
CA LEU A 22 -3.60 -0.68 1.44
C LEU A 22 -4.57 0.50 1.40
N LYS A 23 -5.02 0.95 2.57
CA LYS A 23 -5.80 2.18 2.73
C LYS A 23 -4.91 3.23 3.38
N ILE A 24 -4.90 4.43 2.80
CA ILE A 24 -4.25 5.61 3.35
C ILE A 24 -5.33 6.64 3.70
N PHE A 25 -5.34 7.08 4.95
CA PHE A 25 -6.24 8.09 5.49
C PHE A 25 -5.58 9.47 5.45
N ASP A 26 -6.41 10.50 5.32
CA ASP A 26 -5.96 11.90 5.29
C ASP A 26 -4.85 12.15 4.26
N VAL A 27 -5.06 11.76 2.99
CA VAL A 27 -4.02 11.77 1.95
C VAL A 27 -3.38 13.15 1.79
N GLN A 28 -2.05 13.19 1.78
CA GLN A 28 -1.21 14.38 1.69
C GLN A 28 -0.43 14.40 0.37
N LEU A 29 0.00 15.58 -0.07
CA LEU A 29 0.84 15.72 -1.27
C LEU A 29 2.15 14.91 -1.19
N SER A 30 2.70 14.77 0.01
CA SER A 30 3.90 13.96 0.27
C SER A 30 3.68 12.46 0.09
N ASP A 31 2.44 11.98 0.11
CA ASP A 31 2.15 10.56 -0.12
C ASP A 31 2.31 10.17 -1.60
N ARG A 32 2.46 11.14 -2.51
CA ARG A 32 2.70 10.87 -3.95
C ARG A 32 3.96 10.04 -4.12
N GLY A 33 3.85 8.96 -4.90
CA GLY A 33 5.00 8.13 -5.24
C GLY A 33 4.62 6.72 -5.63
N ASN A 34 5.62 5.87 -5.77
CA ASN A 34 5.42 4.46 -6.08
C ASN A 34 5.21 3.65 -4.79
N TYR A 35 4.15 2.85 -4.79
CA TYR A 35 3.82 1.89 -3.74
C TYR A 35 4.05 0.50 -4.27
N THR A 36 4.87 -0.28 -3.56
CA THR A 36 5.13 -1.67 -3.89
C THR A 36 4.28 -2.57 -3.00
N CYS A 37 3.44 -3.40 -3.63
CA CYS A 37 2.89 -4.58 -2.98
C CYS A 37 3.92 -5.71 -3.12
N PHE A 38 4.33 -6.28 -1.99
CA PHE A 38 5.30 -7.37 -1.94
C PHE A 38 4.71 -8.52 -1.14
N VAL A 39 4.64 -9.71 -1.75
CA VAL A 39 4.06 -10.91 -1.15
C VAL A 39 5.10 -12.02 -1.14
N VAL A 40 5.23 -12.70 0.00
CA VAL A 40 6.18 -13.81 0.21
C VAL A 40 5.41 -15.05 0.61
N ASN A 41 5.75 -16.18 0.02
CA ASN A 41 5.25 -17.50 0.37
C ASN A 41 6.42 -18.52 0.44
N GLY A 42 6.96 -18.74 1.63
CA GLY A 42 8.14 -19.58 1.80
C GLY A 42 9.37 -18.97 1.14
N SER A 43 9.86 -19.62 0.07
CA SER A 43 10.99 -19.12 -0.74
C SER A 43 10.56 -18.34 -1.98
N ASP A 44 9.28 -18.40 -2.33
CA ASP A 44 8.72 -17.68 -3.48
C ASP A 44 8.30 -16.27 -3.06
N TYR A 45 8.37 -15.34 -4.00
CA TYR A 45 7.86 -13.98 -3.84
C TYR A 45 7.32 -13.45 -5.16
N ASP A 46 6.44 -12.45 -5.06
CA ASP A 46 5.99 -11.66 -6.20
C ASP A 46 5.82 -10.20 -5.77
N GLU A 47 5.91 -9.28 -6.74
CA GLU A 47 5.79 -7.85 -6.51
C GLU A 47 4.98 -7.15 -7.59
N ALA A 48 4.25 -6.12 -7.17
CA ALA A 48 3.54 -5.22 -8.07
C ALA A 48 3.76 -3.77 -7.61
N VAL A 49 4.04 -2.88 -8.56
CA VAL A 49 4.25 -1.46 -8.30
C VAL A 49 3.09 -0.65 -8.84
N VAL A 50 2.56 0.26 -8.03
CA VAL A 50 1.50 1.19 -8.39
C VAL A 50 1.95 2.62 -8.10
N GLU A 51 1.78 3.52 -9.06
CA GLU A 51 2.03 4.96 -8.85
C GLU A 51 0.80 5.62 -8.21
N LEU A 52 0.95 6.18 -7.01
CA LEU A 52 -0.06 7.03 -6.39
C LEU A 52 0.14 8.48 -6.83
N LYS A 53 -0.80 9.00 -7.61
CA LYS A 53 -0.86 10.40 -8.00
C LYS A 53 -1.76 11.17 -7.04
N VAL A 54 -1.17 12.07 -6.27
CA VAL A 54 -1.89 13.04 -5.44
C VAL A 54 -1.73 14.43 -6.05
N THR A 55 -2.83 15.15 -6.28
CA THR A 55 -2.85 16.53 -6.77
C THR A 55 -3.43 17.46 -5.71
N GLY A 56 -2.91 18.68 -5.63
CA GLY A 56 -3.42 19.75 -4.77
C GLY A 56 -4.10 20.84 -5.61
N LEU A 57 -4.85 21.71 -4.92
CA LEU A 57 -5.38 22.96 -5.48
C LEU A 57 -4.29 24.03 -5.60
#